data_AF-A0A6G3SJB7-F1
#
_entry.id   AF-A0A6G3SJB7-F1
#
_cell.length_a   1.000
_cell.length_b   1.000
_cell.length_c   1.000
_cell.angle_alpha   90.00
_cell.angle_beta   90.00
_cell.angle_gamma   90.00
#
_symmetry.space_group_name_H-M   'P 1'
#
loop_
_entity.id
_entity.type
_entity.pdbx_description
1 polymer ?
#
loop_
_entity_poly.entity_id
_entity_poly.type
_entity_poly.pdbx_seq_one_letter_code
_entity_poly.pdbx_strand_id
1 'polypeptide(L)'
;MTTTPAVPRGLAGVVVTDTALGDVRGREGFYHYRQYSAIELAQTRGFEDVWYLMFHGELPDRAAAADFAARTAALRTLPAEVREALPAIARA
;
A
#
# COMPACT_ATOMS: atom_id res chain seq x y z
N MET A 1 -12.79 39.22 -2.42
CA MET A 1 -13.84 38.20 -2.56
C MET A 1 -13.17 36.93 -3.05
N THR A 2 -13.02 35.93 -2.18
CA THR A 2 -12.42 34.64 -2.53
C THR A 2 -13.55 33.74 -3.03
N THR A 3 -13.63 33.52 -4.34
CA THR A 3 -14.61 32.62 -4.92
C THR A 3 -14.22 31.20 -4.54
N THR A 4 -15.05 30.51 -3.75
CA THR A 4 -14.84 29.09 -3.43
C THR A 4 -14.81 28.30 -4.74
N PRO A 5 -13.74 27.55 -5.04
CA PRO A 5 -13.66 26.76 -6.25
C PRO A 5 -14.79 25.72 -6.25
N ALA A 6 -15.46 25.57 -7.39
CA ALA A 6 -16.50 24.58 -7.56
C ALA A 6 -15.87 23.18 -7.50
N VAL A 7 -16.04 22.49 -6.37
CA VAL A 7 -15.53 21.12 -6.19
C VAL A 7 -16.53 20.13 -6.83
N PRO A 8 -16.10 19.31 -7.80
CA PRO A 8 -16.98 18.34 -8.46
C PRO A 8 -17.42 17.23 -7.49
N ARG A 9 -18.60 16.65 -7.76
CA ARG A 9 -19.11 15.50 -7.00
C ARG A 9 -18.09 14.35 -7.03
N GLY A 10 -17.82 13.75 -5.88
CA GLY A 10 -16.90 12.62 -5.76
C GLY A 10 -15.43 12.96 -6.05
N LEU A 11 -15.05 14.25 -6.07
CA LEU A 11 -13.67 14.70 -6.32
C LEU A 11 -13.11 14.28 -7.69
N ALA A 12 -13.98 14.08 -8.68
CA ALA A 12 -13.55 13.67 -10.02
C ALA A 12 -12.56 14.67 -10.63
N GLY A 13 -11.33 14.20 -10.91
CA GLY A 13 -10.26 15.03 -11.49
C GLY A 13 -9.63 16.04 -10.53
N VAL A 14 -9.94 15.96 -9.22
CA VAL A 14 -9.35 16.86 -8.22
C VAL A 14 -8.06 16.25 -7.69
N VAL A 15 -6.93 16.96 -7.88
CA VAL A 15 -5.67 16.63 -7.22
C VAL A 15 -5.75 17.06 -5.77
N VAL A 16 -5.73 16.09 -4.85
CA VAL A 16 -5.81 16.35 -3.40
C VAL A 16 -4.41 16.49 -2.79
N THR A 17 -3.45 15.71 -3.29
CA THR A 17 -2.07 15.69 -2.82
C THR A 17 -1.17 15.07 -3.89
N ASP A 18 0.13 15.33 -3.77
CA ASP A 18 1.16 14.60 -4.50
C ASP A 18 1.45 13.25 -3.82
N THR A 19 1.98 12.29 -4.58
CA THR A 19 2.42 10.99 -4.08
C THR A 19 3.65 10.49 -4.82
N ALA A 20 4.54 9.82 -4.09
CA ALA A 20 5.68 9.11 -4.65
C ALA A 20 5.45 7.58 -4.70
N LEU A 21 4.25 7.11 -4.34
CA LEU A 21 3.96 5.67 -4.22
C LEU A 21 3.68 4.99 -5.55
N GLY A 22 3.15 5.69 -6.55
CA GLY A 22 2.79 5.11 -7.84
C GLY A 22 1.78 5.97 -8.61
N ASP A 23 1.44 5.52 -9.82
CA ASP A 23 0.42 6.11 -10.68
C ASP A 23 -0.35 5.02 -11.45
N VAL A 24 -1.56 5.36 -11.89
CA VAL A 24 -2.45 4.52 -12.69
C VAL A 24 -2.78 5.23 -13.99
N ARG A 25 -2.13 4.78 -15.08
CA ARG A 25 -2.39 5.24 -16.45
C ARG A 25 -3.50 4.38 -17.05
N GLY A 26 -4.74 4.63 -16.63
CA GLY A 26 -5.90 3.78 -16.95
C GLY A 26 -6.16 3.59 -18.45
N ARG A 27 -5.87 4.58 -19.29
CA ARG A 27 -6.03 4.47 -20.75
C ARG A 27 -5.00 3.55 -21.41
N GLU A 28 -3.86 3.37 -20.75
CA GLU A 28 -2.76 2.51 -21.21
C GLU A 28 -2.81 1.12 -20.56
N GLY A 29 -3.74 0.89 -19.62
CA GLY A 29 -3.79 -0.36 -18.84
C GLY A 29 -2.55 -0.57 -17.97
N PHE A 30 -1.84 0.50 -17.62
CA PHE A 30 -0.58 0.45 -16.90
C PHE A 30 -0.70 1.08 -15.51
N TYR A 31 -0.06 0.46 -14.54
CA TYR A 31 0.10 1.03 -13.21
C TYR A 31 1.40 0.52 -12.59
N HIS A 32 1.94 1.30 -11.67
CA HIS A 32 3.25 1.04 -11.09
C HIS A 32 3.29 1.36 -9.60
N TYR A 33 4.24 0.75 -8.92
CA TYR A 33 4.58 0.96 -7.52
C TYR A 33 6.01 1.48 -7.44
N ARG A 34 6.19 2.69 -6.92
CA ARG A 34 7.42 3.48 -7.03
C ARG A 34 7.87 3.53 -8.50
N GLN A 35 9.10 3.13 -8.82
CA GLN A 35 9.60 3.04 -10.20
C GLN A 35 9.27 1.73 -10.92
N TYR A 36 8.62 0.74 -10.28
CA TYR A 36 8.48 -0.61 -10.82
C TYR A 36 7.09 -0.93 -11.33
N SER A 37 7.01 -1.69 -12.43
CA SER A 37 5.75 -2.26 -12.91
C SER A 37 5.11 -3.11 -11.82
N ALA A 38 3.84 -2.84 -11.49
CA ALA A 38 3.14 -3.60 -10.46
C ALA A 38 2.92 -5.07 -10.87
N ILE A 39 2.76 -5.33 -12.18
CA ILE A 39 2.64 -6.67 -12.73
C ILE A 39 3.95 -7.44 -12.55
N GLU A 40 5.09 -6.80 -12.83
CA GLU A 40 6.40 -7.43 -12.67
C GLU A 40 6.67 -7.76 -11.20
N LEU A 41 6.38 -6.82 -10.27
CA LEU A 41 6.53 -7.06 -8.84
C LEU A 41 5.69 -8.25 -8.38
N ALA A 42 4.42 -8.34 -8.81
CA ALA A 42 3.55 -9.44 -8.44
C ALA A 42 4.04 -10.81 -8.94
N GLN A 43 4.77 -10.83 -10.07
CA GLN A 43 5.32 -12.06 -10.63
C GLN A 43 6.67 -12.46 -10.03
N THR A 44 7.43 -11.50 -9.49
CA THR A 44 8.86 -11.70 -9.20
C THR A 44 9.25 -11.45 -7.75
N ARG A 45 8.41 -10.81 -6.94
CA ARG A 45 8.72 -10.39 -5.58
C ARG A 45 7.73 -10.94 -4.56
N GLY A 46 8.23 -11.16 -3.34
CA GLY A 46 7.40 -11.48 -2.19
C GLY A 46 6.59 -10.26 -1.73
N PHE A 47 5.51 -10.52 -0.98
CA PHE A 47 4.69 -9.45 -0.42
C PHE A 47 5.51 -8.52 0.49
N GLU A 48 6.37 -9.09 1.34
CA GLU A 48 7.23 -8.34 2.26
C GLU A 48 8.24 -7.44 1.52
N ASP A 49 8.75 -7.85 0.35
CA ASP A 49 9.66 -7.02 -0.46
C ASP A 49 8.93 -5.78 -1.02
N VAL A 50 7.70 -5.95 -1.51
CA VAL A 50 6.88 -4.86 -2.02
C VAL A 50 6.39 -3.96 -0.88
N TRP A 51 6.10 -4.54 0.30
CA TRP A 51 5.81 -3.77 1.50
C TRP A 51 7.01 -2.91 1.90
N TYR A 52 8.22 -3.48 1.92
CA TYR A 52 9.45 -2.73 2.16
C TYR A 52 9.59 -1.58 1.15
N LEU A 53 9.39 -1.83 -0.14
CA LEU A 53 9.40 -0.81 -1.20
C LEU A 53 8.42 0.34 -0.93
N MET A 54 7.22 0.07 -0.42
CA MET A 54 6.23 1.12 -0.14
C MET A 54 6.74 2.08 0.93
N PHE A 55 7.36 1.56 1.99
CA PHE A 55 7.82 2.37 3.12
C PHE A 55 9.19 2.99 2.89
N HIS A 56 10.10 2.27 2.25
CA HIS A 56 11.51 2.66 2.10
C HIS A 56 11.84 3.26 0.73
N GLY A 57 10.98 3.10 -0.28
CA GLY A 57 11.17 3.67 -1.62
C GLY A 57 12.05 2.85 -2.56
N GLU A 58 12.71 1.80 -2.05
CA GLU A 58 13.56 0.88 -2.81
C GLU A 58 13.27 -0.58 -2.46
N LEU A 59 13.58 -1.50 -3.36
CA LEU A 59 13.48 -2.93 -3.06
C LEU A 59 14.60 -3.32 -2.10
N PRO A 60 14.31 -4.19 -1.11
CA PRO A 60 15.33 -4.62 -0.17
C PRO A 60 16.39 -5.48 -0.87
N ASP A 61 17.63 -5.41 -0.38
CA ASP A 61 18.59 -6.47 -0.62
C ASP A 61 18.23 -7.73 0.19
N ARG A 62 19.01 -8.81 0.02
CA ARG A 62 18.72 -10.09 0.70
C ARG A 62 18.74 -9.99 2.23
N ALA A 63 19.63 -9.18 2.79
CA ALA A 63 19.73 -9.05 4.24
C ALA A 63 18.55 -8.24 4.79
N ALA A 64 18.24 -7.10 4.15
CA ALA A 64 17.10 -6.26 4.50
C ALA A 64 15.77 -7.01 4.37
N ALA A 65 15.61 -7.86 3.34
CA ALA A 65 14.43 -8.68 3.13
C ALA A 65 14.24 -9.68 4.28
N ALA A 66 15.30 -10.41 4.65
CA ALA A 66 15.27 -11.36 5.77
C ALA A 66 14.94 -10.66 7.09
N ASP A 67 15.56 -9.52 7.37
CA ASP A 67 15.32 -8.74 8.59
C ASP A 67 13.91 -8.15 8.64
N PHE A 68 13.38 -7.67 7.51
CA PHE A 68 12.02 -7.14 7.43
C PHE A 68 10.98 -8.24 7.61
N ALA A 69 11.17 -9.40 6.98
CA ALA A 69 10.30 -10.56 7.16
C ALA A 69 10.30 -11.06 8.62
N ALA A 70 11.47 -11.15 9.26
CA ALA A 70 11.58 -11.57 10.65
C ALA A 70 10.87 -10.60 11.61
N ARG A 71 11.09 -9.29 11.42
CA ARG A 71 10.44 -8.24 12.23
C ARG A 71 8.92 -8.28 12.08
N THR A 72 8.41 -8.33 10.85
CA THR A 72 6.96 -8.33 10.60
C THR A 72 6.29 -9.61 11.08
N ALA A 73 6.96 -10.77 10.98
CA ALA A 73 6.47 -12.02 11.51
C ALA A 73 6.27 -12.00 13.04
N ALA A 74 7.18 -11.36 13.79
CA ALA A 74 7.07 -11.22 15.24
C ALA A 74 5.86 -10.36 15.68
N LEU A 75 5.32 -9.54 14.78
CA LEU A 75 4.17 -8.65 15.04
C LEU A 75 2.81 -9.30 14.74
N ARG A 76 2.76 -10.58 14.37
CA ARG A 76 1.51 -11.27 13.98
C ARG A 76 0.59 -11.59 15.17
N THR A 77 1.08 -11.54 16.40
CA THR A 77 0.26 -11.86 17.58
C THR A 77 -0.74 -10.75 17.87
N LEU A 78 -2.03 -11.09 17.79
CA LEU A 78 -3.09 -10.18 18.22
C LEU A 78 -3.16 -10.06 19.75
N PRO A 79 -3.44 -8.87 20.32
CA PRO A 79 -3.84 -8.72 21.71
C PRO A 79 -5.03 -9.62 22.07
N ALA A 80 -5.12 -10.07 23.32
CA ALA A 80 -6.14 -11.03 23.75
C ALA A 80 -7.56 -10.50 23.53
N GLU A 81 -7.77 -9.24 23.89
CA GLU A 81 -9.04 -8.54 23.80
C GLU A 81 -9.54 -8.46 22.35
N VAL A 82 -8.62 -8.21 21.40
CA VAL A 82 -8.95 -8.17 19.97
C VAL A 82 -9.30 -9.56 19.46
N ARG A 83 -8.50 -10.58 19.81
CA ARG A 83 -8.73 -11.97 19.39
C ARG A 83 -10.08 -12.50 19.89
N GLU A 84 -10.49 -12.12 21.09
CA GLU A 84 -11.77 -12.53 21.67
C GLU A 84 -12.97 -11.83 21.00
N ALA A 85 -12.83 -10.57 20.60
CA ALA A 85 -13.89 -9.80 19.96
C ALA A 85 -14.20 -10.27 18.52
N LEU A 86 -13.17 -10.64 17.75
CA LEU A 86 -13.30 -10.89 16.31
C LEU A 86 -14.31 -12.00 15.93
N PRO A 87 -14.37 -13.17 16.60
CA PRO A 87 -15.31 -14.24 16.21
C PRO A 87 -16.79 -13.87 16.38
N ALA A 88 -17.12 -12.95 17.30
CA ALA A 88 -18.49 -12.48 17.45
C ALA A 88 -18.88 -11.58 16.27
N ILE A 89 -18.00 -10.67 15.88
CA ILE A 89 -18.20 -9.76 14.73
C ILE A 89 -18.31 -10.55 13.43
N ALA A 90 -17.41 -11.51 13.19
CA ALA A 90 -17.35 -12.25 11.93
C ALA A 90 -18.56 -13.16 11.67
N ARG A 91 -19.36 -13.46 12.71
CA ARG A 91 -20.57 -14.28 12.61
C ARG A 91 -21.87 -13.48 12.53
N ALA A 92 -21.82 -12.17 12.81
CA ALA A 92 -22.97 -11.27 12.72
C ALA A 92 -23.25 -10.93 11.25
#